data_AF-A0A3C0G0G0-F1
#
_entry.id   AF-A0A3C0G0G0-F1
#
_cell.length_a   1.000
_cell.length_b   1.000
_cell.length_c   1.000
_cell.angle_alpha   90.00
_cell.angle_beta   90.00
_cell.angle_gamma   90.00
#
_symmetry.space_group_name_H-M   'P 1'
#
loop_
_entity.id
_entity.type
_entity.pdbx_description
1 polymer ?
#
loop_
_entity_poly.entity_id
_entity_poly.type
_entity_poly.pdbx_seq_one_letter_code
_entity_poly.pdbx_strand_id
1 'polypeptide(L)' 'IFRKLYDGANEFLEPQSIPQLVLILADYQYKAAFVADKELNIVACLTEIMGALQWKKI' A
#
# COMPACT_ATOMS: atom_id res chain seq x y z
N ILE A 1 -0.37 10.36 -0.09
CA ILE A 1 0.14 9.26 -0.94
C ILE A 1 -0.83 8.06 -0.94
N PHE A 2 -1.23 7.56 0.22
CA PHE A 2 -2.16 6.42 0.38
C PHE A 2 -3.41 6.48 -0.51
N ARG A 3 -4.11 7.62 -0.55
CA ARG A 3 -5.29 7.82 -1.41
C ARG A 3 -5.00 7.60 -2.89
N LYS A 4 -3.88 8.13 -3.41
CA LYS A 4 -3.47 7.96 -4.81
C LYS A 4 -3.16 6.50 -5.14
N LEU A 5 -2.52 5.77 -4.22
CA LEU A 5 -2.25 4.34 -4.40
C LEU A 5 -3.55 3.53 -4.47
N TYR A 6 -4.51 3.84 -3.60
CA TYR A 6 -5.82 3.19 -3.64
C TYR A 6 -6.60 3.52 -4.93
N ASP A 7 -6.59 4.79 -5.37
CA ASP A 7 -7.29 5.20 -6.58
C ASP A 7 -6.74 4.52 -7.84
N GLY A 8 -5.42 4.33 -7.91
CA GLY A 8 -4.76 3.58 -8.99
C GLY A 8 -4.83 2.06 -8.86
N ALA A 9 -5.31 1.52 -7.73
CA ALA A 9 -5.24 0.08 -7.45
C ALA A 9 -5.93 -0.78 -8.51
N ASN A 10 -7.10 -0.33 -9.01
CA ASN A 10 -7.85 -1.06 -10.04
C ASN A 10 -7.11 -1.11 -11.39
N GLU A 11 -6.18 -0.19 -11.65
CA GLU A 11 -5.41 -0.17 -12.89
C GLU A 11 -4.30 -1.22 -12.87
N PHE A 12 -3.61 -1.38 -11.74
CA PHE A 12 -2.38 -2.18 -11.64
C PHE A 12 -2.52 -3.53 -10.90
N LEU A 13 -3.50 -3.67 -10.01
CA LEU A 13 -3.66 -4.86 -9.17
C LEU A 13 -4.81 -5.75 -9.64
N GLU A 14 -4.66 -7.05 -9.40
CA GLU A 14 -5.77 -7.99 -9.53
C GLU A 14 -6.87 -7.67 -8.50
N PRO A 15 -8.18 -7.81 -8.85
CA PRO A 15 -9.28 -7.41 -7.96
C PRO A 15 -9.20 -8.02 -6.56
N GLN A 16 -8.73 -9.27 -6.43
CA GLN A 16 -8.57 -9.95 -5.15
C GLN A 16 -7.53 -9.31 -4.21
N SER A 17 -6.59 -8.51 -4.74
CA SER A 17 -5.55 -7.86 -3.95
C SER A 17 -5.94 -6.46 -3.45
N ILE A 18 -7.00 -5.86 -3.98
CA ILE A 18 -7.47 -4.53 -3.57
C ILE A 18 -7.88 -4.49 -2.09
N PRO A 19 -8.63 -5.47 -1.52
CA PRO A 19 -8.94 -5.47 -0.09
C PRO A 19 -7.69 -5.51 0.79
N GLN A 20 -6.69 -6.31 0.42
CA GLN A 20 -5.44 -6.40 1.17
C GLN A 20 -4.64 -5.10 1.09
N LEU A 21 -4.62 -4.42 -0.08
CA LEU A 21 -4.04 -3.09 -0.20
C LEU A 21 -4.67 -2.12 0.80
N VAL A 22 -6.00 -2.10 0.94
CA VAL A 22 -6.69 -1.20 1.89
C VAL A 22 -6.21 -1.42 3.32
N LEU A 23 -6.05 -2.68 3.74
CA LEU A 23 -5.56 -3.02 5.08
C LEU A 23 -4.13 -2.53 5.30
N ILE A 24 -3.23 -2.77 4.33
CA ILE A 24 -1.85 -2.29 4.38
C ILE A 24 -1.82 -0.76 4.48
N LEU A 25 -2.56 -0.06 3.61
CA LEU A 25 -2.58 1.41 3.60
C LEU A 25 -3.12 1.97 4.93
N ALA A 26 -4.15 1.37 5.51
CA ALA A 26 -4.72 1.80 6.78
C ALA A 26 -3.72 1.64 7.95
N ASP A 27 -3.03 0.50 8.01
CA ASP A 27 -2.03 0.22 9.06
C ASP A 27 -0.84 1.17 8.99
N TYR A 28 -0.26 1.38 7.80
CA TYR A 28 0.84 2.33 7.63
C TYR A 28 0.42 3.80 7.81
N GLN A 29 -0.84 4.13 7.51
CA GLN A 29 -1.38 5.46 7.82
C GLN A 29 -1.53 5.69 9.32
N TYR A 30 -1.92 4.66 10.09
CA TYR A 30 -1.94 4.73 11.55
C TYR A 30 -0.51 4.85 12.12
N LYS A 31 0.43 4.01 11.67
CA LYS A 31 1.84 4.04 12.10
C LYS A 31 2.51 5.40 11.81
N ALA A 32 2.15 6.06 10.72
CA ALA A 32 2.71 7.36 10.33
C ALA A 32 2.52 8.47 11.39
N ALA A 33 1.57 8.32 12.31
CA ALA A 33 1.35 9.28 13.42
C ALA A 33 2.37 9.13 14.56
N PHE A 34 3.06 7.98 14.67
CA PHE A 34 3.90 7.63 15.82
C PHE A 34 5.36 7.34 15.45
N VAL A 35 5.66 7.08 14.18
CA VAL A 35 7.04 6.84 13.71
C VAL A 35 7.88 8.10 13.74
N ALA A 36 9.12 7.98 14.22
CA ALA A 36 10.11 9.06 14.19
C ALA A 36 10.57 9.35 12.75
N ASP A 37 10.70 8.30 11.92
CA ASP A 37 11.07 8.40 10.51
C ASP A 37 9.88 8.06 9.61
N LYS A 38 9.33 9.08 8.95
CA LYS A 38 8.18 8.95 8.06
C LYS A 38 8.58 8.41 6.68
N GLU A 39 9.79 8.68 6.22
CA GLU A 39 10.25 8.22 4.92
C GLU A 39 10.47 6.71 4.95
N LEU A 40 11.14 6.20 5.99
CA LEU A 40 11.33 4.78 6.19
C LEU A 40 9.99 4.03 6.29
N ASN A 41 9.00 4.58 6.99
CA ASN A 41 7.65 4.02 7.08
C ASN A 41 6.96 3.91 5.70
N ILE A 42 7.14 4.91 4.84
CA ILE A 42 6.60 4.89 3.47
C ILE A 42 7.31 3.82 2.64
N VAL A 43 8.64 3.72 2.71
CA VAL A 43 9.41 2.71 1.96
C VAL A 43 9.02 1.28 2.40
N ALA A 44 8.81 1.07 3.69
CA ALA A 44 8.31 -0.20 4.21
C ALA A 44 6.91 -0.54 3.66
N CYS A 45 5.99 0.44 3.67
CA CYS A 45 4.66 0.28 3.08
C CYS A 45 4.71 -0.15 1.61
N LEU A 46 5.53 0.52 0.80
CA LEU A 46 5.66 0.21 -0.62
C LEU A 46 6.28 -1.17 -0.85
N THR A 47 7.27 -1.55 -0.03
CA THR A 47 7.92 -2.87 -0.10
C THR A 47 6.93 -3.99 0.20
N GLU A 48 6.08 -3.78 1.22
CA GLU A 48 5.03 -4.75 1.55
C GLU A 48 3.98 -4.87 0.43
N ILE A 49 3.56 -3.74 -0.16
CA ILE A 49 2.66 -3.72 -1.33
C ILE A 49 3.25 -4.54 -2.50
N MET A 50 4.56 -4.42 -2.77
CA MET A 50 5.23 -5.15 -3.84
C MET A 50 5.20 -6.67 -3.63
N GLY A 51 5.45 -7.14 -2.40
CA GLY A 51 5.55 -8.58 -2.11
C GLY A 51 4.22 -9.25 -1.78
N ALA A 52 3.27 -8.51 -1.20
CA ALA A 52 2.04 -9.08 -0.66
C ALA A 52 0.90 -9.17 -1.69
N LEU A 53 0.93 -8.34 -2.74
CA LEU A 53 -0.19 -8.19 -3.67
C LEU A 53 0.07 -8.86 -5.02
N GLN A 54 -1.01 -9.25 -5.69
CA GLN A 54 -1.00 -9.78 -7.04
C GLN A 54 -1.23 -8.64 -8.03
N TRP A 55 -0.33 -8.57 -9.02
CA TRP A 55 -0.29 -7.53 -10.04
C TRP A 55 -0.85 -8.07 -11.33
N LYS A 56 -1.55 -7.21 -12.07
CA LYS A 56 -2.00 -7.55 -13.42
C LYS A 56 -0.79 -7.83 -14.30
N LYS A 57 -0.88 -8.88 -15.11
CA LYS A 57 0.14 -9.16 -16.12
C LYS A 57 0.02 -8.10 -17.22
N ILE A 58 1.11 -7.39 -17.46
CA ILE A 58 1.28 -6.44 -18.57
C ILE A 58 1.54 -7.23 -19.86
#